data_AF-A0A966MEU9-F1
#
_entry.id   AF-A0A966MEU9-F1
#
_cell.length_a   1.000
_cell.length_b   1.000
_cell.length_c   1.000
_cell.angle_alpha   90.00
_cell.angle_beta   90.00
_cell.angle_gamma   90.00
#
_symmetry.space_group_name_H-M   'P 1'
#
loop_
_entity.id
_entity.type
_entity.pdbx_description
1 polymer ?
#
loop_
_entity_poly.entity_id
_entity_poly.type
_entity_poly.pdbx_seq_one_letter_code
_entity_poly.pdbx_strand_id
1 'polypeptide(L)'
;MDQHDDNPYPGILGIADAVIVTSDSVNMISEATVTGLPVLIADWQRESGRIGAFHDAMMAAGHCAPLADTLPKKGFLPLNEMPEIAKAVLMRLGR
;
A
#
# COMPACT_ATOMS: atom_id res chain seq x y z
N MET A 1 19.27 1.85 -10.98
CA MET A 1 19.74 0.48 -10.72
C MET A 1 18.52 -0.25 -10.17
N ASP A 2 17.69 -0.98 -10.93
CA ASP A 2 17.85 -1.60 -12.24
C ASP A 2 16.55 -1.46 -13.05
N GLN A 3 16.68 -1.03 -14.31
CA GLN A 3 15.70 -1.30 -15.36
C GLN A 3 16.11 -2.65 -15.96
N HIS A 4 15.46 -3.73 -15.53
CA HIS A 4 15.47 -4.99 -16.25
C HIS A 4 14.08 -5.62 -16.17
N ASP A 5 13.66 -6.16 -17.31
CA ASP A 5 12.28 -6.29 -17.80
C ASP A 5 11.33 -7.08 -16.91
N ASP A 6 10.06 -6.63 -16.94
CA ASP A 6 8.85 -7.26 -16.39
C ASP A 6 8.89 -7.64 -14.91
N ASN A 7 8.97 -6.65 -14.01
CA ASN A 7 8.50 -6.87 -12.65
C ASN A 7 7.04 -7.37 -12.72
N PRO A 8 6.73 -8.63 -12.34
CA PRO A 8 5.39 -9.17 -12.48
C PRO A 8 4.45 -8.59 -11.42
N TYR A 9 4.98 -7.92 -10.39
CA TYR A 9 4.22 -7.47 -9.24
C TYR A 9 3.02 -6.57 -9.59
N PRO A 10 3.13 -5.54 -10.45
CA PRO A 10 1.96 -4.78 -10.88
C PRO A 10 0.91 -5.64 -11.61
N GLY A 11 1.36 -6.62 -12.40
CA GLY A 11 0.48 -7.58 -13.07
C GLY A 11 -0.24 -8.49 -12.08
N ILE A 12 0.47 -8.98 -11.06
CA ILE A 12 -0.08 -9.78 -9.96
C ILE A 12 -1.12 -8.97 -9.19
N LEU A 13 -0.81 -7.71 -8.83
CA LEU A 13 -1.75 -6.81 -8.16
C LEU A 13 -3.02 -6.57 -9.00
N GLY A 14 -2.90 -6.53 -10.33
CA GLY A 14 -4.03 -6.33 -11.24
C GLY A 14 -5.00 -7.51 -11.33
N ILE A 15 -4.60 -8.71 -10.90
CA ILE A 15 -5.42 -9.93 -10.94
C ILE A 15 -5.73 -10.51 -9.56
N ALA A 16 -5.20 -9.92 -8.49
CA ALA A 16 -5.39 -10.42 -7.13
C ALA A 16 -6.76 -10.02 -6.56
N ASP A 17 -7.34 -10.90 -5.75
CA ASP A 17 -8.54 -10.59 -4.96
C ASP A 17 -8.20 -9.99 -3.58
N ALA A 18 -7.00 -10.26 -3.07
CA ALA A 18 -6.45 -9.76 -1.82
C ALA A 18 -4.92 -9.88 -1.83
N VAL A 19 -4.25 -9.09 -0.99
CA VAL A 19 -2.78 -9.07 -0.86
C VAL A 19 -2.42 -9.24 0.61
N ILE A 20 -1.51 -10.17 0.90
CA ILE A 20 -0.89 -10.31 2.23
C ILE A 20 0.58 -9.92 2.06
N VAL A 21 1.04 -8.95 2.84
CA VAL A 21 2.40 -8.41 2.78
C VAL A 21 3.02 -8.49 4.16
N THR A 22 4.32 -8.82 4.24
CA THR A 22 5.05 -8.81 5.50
C THR A 22 5.31 -7.38 6.01
N SER A 23 5.36 -7.23 7.33
CA SER A 23 5.47 -5.93 8.02
C SER A 23 6.73 -5.12 7.70
N ASP A 24 7.78 -5.76 7.23
CA ASP A 24 9.08 -5.17 6.94
C ASP A 24 9.13 -4.42 5.60
N SER A 25 8.19 -4.68 4.68
CA SER A 25 8.22 -4.13 3.32
C SER A 25 7.25 -2.97 3.11
N VAL A 26 7.64 -1.78 3.57
CA VAL A 26 6.88 -0.52 3.39
C VAL A 26 6.57 -0.23 1.91
N ASN A 27 7.51 -0.53 1.00
CA ASN A 27 7.29 -0.32 -0.43
C ASN A 27 6.17 -1.20 -0.98
N MET A 28 6.19 -2.50 -0.68
CA MET A 28 5.15 -3.42 -1.17
C MET A 28 3.78 -3.08 -0.59
N ILE A 29 3.72 -2.66 0.69
CA ILE A 29 2.48 -2.17 1.32
C ILE A 29 1.97 -0.93 0.59
N SER A 30 2.83 0.05 0.36
CA SER A 30 2.47 1.28 -0.33
C SER A 30 1.93 1.00 -1.74
N GLU A 31 2.58 0.12 -2.50
CA GLU A 31 2.14 -0.26 -3.84
C GLU A 31 0.84 -1.07 -3.84
N ALA A 32 0.68 -2.03 -2.92
CA ALA A 32 -0.53 -2.82 -2.79
C ALA A 32 -1.75 -1.96 -2.42
N THR A 33 -1.57 -0.97 -1.54
CA THR A 33 -2.68 -0.13 -1.08
C THR A 33 -3.23 0.81 -2.16
N VAL A 34 -2.52 1.05 -3.27
CA VAL A 34 -3.06 1.78 -4.43
C VAL A 34 -4.24 1.06 -5.06
N THR A 35 -4.27 -0.28 -4.98
CA THR A 35 -5.29 -1.12 -5.64
C THR A 35 -6.68 -1.00 -5.02
N GLY A 36 -6.76 -0.61 -3.73
CA GLY A 36 -8.01 -0.66 -2.95
C GLY A 36 -8.48 -2.08 -2.64
N LEU A 37 -7.68 -3.12 -2.93
CA LEU A 37 -7.96 -4.50 -2.52
C LEU A 37 -7.86 -4.65 -0.99
N PRO A 38 -8.35 -5.76 -0.41
CA PRO A 38 -7.97 -6.15 0.94
C PRO A 38 -6.44 -6.33 1.02
N VAL A 39 -5.76 -5.46 1.76
CA VAL A 39 -4.31 -5.51 2.03
C VAL A 39 -4.08 -5.83 3.51
N LEU A 40 -3.60 -7.03 3.78
CA LEU A 40 -3.38 -7.54 5.13
C LEU A 40 -1.88 -7.56 5.46
N ILE A 41 -1.53 -7.08 6.65
CA ILE A 41 -0.14 -6.99 7.11
C ILE A 41 0.17 -8.17 8.02
N ALA A 42 1.12 -9.00 7.60
CA ALA A 42 1.62 -10.14 8.35
C ALA A 42 2.85 -9.72 9.17
N ASP A 43 2.66 -9.60 10.48
CA ASP A 43 3.73 -9.26 11.42
C ASP A 43 4.41 -10.54 11.94
N TRP A 44 5.75 -10.59 11.89
CA TRP A 44 6.52 -11.57 12.67
C TRP A 44 6.76 -11.05 14.10
N GLN A 45 7.07 -9.77 14.18
CA GLN A 45 7.17 -8.97 15.40
C GLN A 45 6.60 -7.59 15.09
N ARG A 46 6.09 -6.89 16.10
CA ARG A 46 5.57 -5.54 15.87
C ARG A 46 6.70 -4.59 15.52
N GLU A 47 6.57 -3.94 14.37
CA GLU A 47 7.52 -2.93 13.92
C GLU A 47 7.51 -1.72 14.86
N SER A 48 8.66 -1.06 14.98
CA SER A 48 8.85 0.10 15.86
C SER A 48 9.46 1.30 15.12
N GLY A 49 9.54 2.43 15.81
CA GLY A 49 10.08 3.67 15.23
C GLY A 49 9.29 4.12 14.00
N ARG A 50 10.01 4.47 12.92
CA ARG A 50 9.40 5.00 11.69
C ARG A 50 8.50 3.99 10.99
N ILE A 51 8.87 2.71 10.99
CA ILE A 51 8.09 1.66 10.32
C ILE A 51 6.80 1.40 11.11
N GLY A 52 6.89 1.29 12.43
CA GLY A 52 5.70 1.17 13.30
C GLY A 52 4.73 2.34 13.11
N ALA A 53 5.24 3.58 13.08
CA ALA A 53 4.42 4.77 12.85
C ALA A 53 3.76 4.78 11.46
N PHE A 54 4.43 4.25 10.44
CA PHE A 54 3.85 4.08 9.10
C PHE A 54 2.66 3.10 9.14
N HIS A 55 2.83 1.94 9.76
CA HIS A 55 1.74 0.96 9.90
C HIS A 55 0.54 1.54 10.64
N ASP A 56 0.77 2.20 11.78
CA ASP A 56 -0.28 2.81 12.57
C ASP A 56 -1.06 3.86 11.73
N ALA A 57 -0.35 4.69 10.95
CA ALA A 57 -0.97 5.68 10.08
C ALA A 57 -1.79 5.05 8.93
N MET A 58 -1.24 4.02 8.28
CA MET A 58 -1.91 3.34 7.16
C MET A 58 -3.17 2.59 7.61
N MET A 59 -3.13 1.93 8.77
CA MET A 59 -4.28 1.26 9.36
C MET A 59 -5.34 2.26 9.82
N ALA A 60 -4.93 3.36 10.47
CA ALA A 60 -5.85 4.40 10.92
C ALA A 60 -6.56 5.11 9.75
N ALA A 61 -5.88 5.27 8.61
CA ALA A 61 -6.45 5.81 7.37
C ALA A 61 -7.31 4.79 6.60
N GLY A 62 -7.32 3.52 7.01
CA GLY A 62 -8.15 2.48 6.40
C GLY A 62 -7.61 1.94 5.08
N HIS A 63 -6.29 2.02 4.86
CA HIS A 63 -5.63 1.49 3.66
C HIS A 63 -5.28 -0.01 3.79
N CYS A 64 -5.00 -0.47 5.00
CA CYS A 64 -4.67 -1.85 5.29
C CYS A 64 -5.18 -2.26 6.68
N ALA A 65 -5.07 -3.55 7.00
CA ALA A 65 -5.39 -4.09 8.32
C ALA A 65 -4.38 -5.17 8.73
N PRO A 66 -4.27 -5.52 10.01
CA PRO A 66 -3.50 -6.69 10.45
C PRO A 66 -4.04 -7.98 9.81
N LEU A 67 -3.16 -8.95 9.56
CA LEU A 67 -3.55 -10.29 9.12
C LEU A 67 -4.53 -10.91 10.14
N ALA A 68 -5.61 -11.48 9.61
CA ALA A 68 -6.66 -12.13 10.37
C ALA A 68 -6.97 -13.51 9.77
N ASP A 69 -7.73 -14.33 10.49
CA ASP A 69 -8.10 -15.69 10.06
C ASP A 69 -9.00 -15.72 8.82
N THR A 70 -9.57 -14.58 8.42
CA THR A 70 -10.48 -14.47 7.29
C THR A 70 -10.14 -13.27 6.42
N LEU A 71 -10.31 -13.44 5.10
CA LEU A 71 -10.16 -12.33 4.15
C LEU A 71 -11.38 -11.40 4.22
N PRO A 72 -11.18 -10.08 4.28
CA PRO A 72 -12.27 -9.12 4.16
C PRO A 72 -13.04 -9.31 2.84
N LYS A 73 -14.37 -9.23 2.91
CA LYS A 73 -15.23 -9.29 1.71
C LYS A 73 -15.24 -8.00 0.88
N LYS A 74 -14.74 -6.92 1.46
CA LYS A 74 -14.67 -5.59 0.84
C LYS A 74 -13.22 -5.14 0.86
N GLY A 75 -12.83 -4.42 -0.19
CA GLY A 75 -11.54 -3.75 -0.27
C GLY A 75 -11.39 -2.59 0.72
N PHE A 76 -10.23 -1.97 0.68
CA PHE A 76 -9.84 -0.84 1.52
C PHE A 76 -9.85 0.48 0.74
N LEU A 77 -9.62 1.59 1.44
CA LEU A 77 -9.48 2.89 0.80
C LEU A 77 -8.18 2.87 -0.03
N PRO A 78 -8.22 3.12 -1.35
CA PRO A 78 -6.99 3.18 -2.13
C PRO A 78 -6.11 4.36 -1.70
N LEU A 79 -4.81 4.12 -1.51
CA LEU A 79 -3.82 5.17 -1.30
C LEU A 79 -3.49 5.82 -2.66
N ASN A 80 -4.26 6.83 -3.06
CA ASN A 80 -4.09 7.51 -4.34
C ASN A 80 -3.97 9.03 -4.19
N GLU A 81 -2.81 9.48 -3.69
CA GLU A 81 -2.51 10.91 -3.49
C GLU A 81 -1.92 11.58 -4.74
N MET A 82 -1.48 10.78 -5.72
CA MET A 82 -0.80 11.25 -6.93
C MET A 82 -1.57 12.36 -7.67
N PRO A 83 -2.91 12.31 -7.86
CA PRO A 83 -3.65 13.36 -8.53
C PRO A 83 -3.57 14.70 -7.79
N GLU A 84 -3.74 14.68 -6.46
CA GLU A 84 -3.74 15.90 -5.65
C GLU A 84 -2.34 16.51 -5.54
N ILE A 85 -1.30 15.66 -5.40
CA ILE A 85 0.09 16.12 -5.41
C ILE A 85 0.45 16.72 -6.77
N ALA A 86 0.14 16.03 -7.87
CA ALA A 86 0.42 16.53 -9.21
C ALA A 86 -0.25 17.89 -9.46
N LYS A 87 -1.52 18.01 -9.06
CA LYS A 87 -2.26 19.28 -9.12
C LYS A 87 -1.58 20.37 -8.28
N ALA A 88 -1.20 20.08 -7.04
CA ALA A 88 -0.54 21.03 -6.15
C ALA A 88 0.84 21.50 -6.68
N VAL A 89 1.55 20.61 -7.38
CA VAL A 89 2.82 20.93 -8.06
C VAL A 89 2.59 21.81 -9.29
N LEU A 90 1.64 21.45 -10.16
CA LEU A 90 1.32 22.25 -11.35
C LEU A 90 0.92 23.68 -11.01
N MET A 91 0.06 23.85 -9.98
CA MET A 91 -0.31 25.18 -9.48
C MET A 91 0.91 26.01 -9.06
N ARG A 92 1.90 25.40 -8.39
CA ARG A 92 3.13 26.09 -7.97
C ARG A 92 4.07 26.42 -9.12
N LEU A 93 3.98 25.67 -10.22
CA LEU A 93 4.71 25.91 -11.45
C LEU A 93 4.00 26.91 -12.39
N GLY A 94 2.81 27.40 -12.03
CA GLY A 94 2.01 28.29 -12.88
C GLY A 94 1.46 27.60 -14.12
N ARG A 95 1.25 26.28 -14.05
CA ARG A 95 0.63 25.46 -15.10
C ARG A 95 -0.79 25.05 -14.73
#